data_AF-A0A976P0Z0-F1
#
_entry.id   AF-A0A976P0Z0-F1
#
_cell.length_a   1.000
_cell.length_b   1.000
_cell.length_c   1.000
_cell.angle_alpha   90.00
_cell.angle_beta   90.00
_cell.angle_gamma   90.00
#
_symmetry.space_group_name_H-M   'P 1'
#
loop_
_entity.id
_entity.type
_entity.pdbx_description
1 polymer ?
#
loop_
_entity_poly.entity_id
_entity_poly.type
_entity_poly.pdbx_seq_one_letter_code
_entity_poly.pdbx_strand_id
1 'polypeptide(L)'
;MTQYSRQTCGVPAQKTRQDIDFIYLISTPEQARQIRPLLDFYYAEDIPVIAGSQIYSGKASPKNDRDLNGIEFCDIPWLLEKPDTIQQAMRKAWPKADHRYFRLNAMGVDAYRLQSRLQLLTQIPDAGLFGATGNLSIGIDNQVHRELSWAVMKNGRPQLLPKITETEIKEDARSPLQTNEHTNQTLQTTDRQQADRQPG
;
A
#
# COMPACT_ATOMS: atom_id res chain seq x y z
N MET A 1 62.19 -6.90 10.95
CA MET A 1 60.77 -7.13 11.32
C MET A 1 59.91 -6.55 10.22
N THR A 2 59.42 -7.40 9.33
CA THR A 2 58.65 -6.99 8.14
C THR A 2 57.18 -6.82 8.54
N GLN A 3 56.65 -5.60 8.49
CA GLN A 3 55.24 -5.35 8.75
C GLN A 3 54.40 -5.70 7.52
N TYR A 4 53.46 -6.62 7.69
CA TYR A 4 52.43 -6.93 6.70
C TYR A 4 51.31 -5.89 6.80
N SER A 5 51.16 -5.09 5.75
CA SER A 5 49.97 -4.28 5.48
C SER A 5 48.79 -5.22 5.21
N ARG A 6 47.84 -5.34 6.15
CA ARG A 6 46.53 -5.91 5.86
C ARG A 6 45.71 -4.87 5.09
N GLN A 7 45.71 -4.98 3.77
CA GLN A 7 44.66 -4.38 2.96
C GLN A 7 43.36 -5.14 3.25
N THR A 8 42.46 -4.50 3.99
CA THR A 8 41.07 -4.94 4.07
C THR A 8 40.45 -4.74 2.70
N CYS A 9 40.23 -5.84 1.98
CA CYS A 9 39.40 -5.85 0.79
C CYS A 9 38.01 -5.37 1.21
N GLY A 10 37.67 -4.13 0.83
CA GLY A 10 36.33 -3.60 1.01
C GLY A 10 35.40 -4.40 0.12
N VAL A 11 34.60 -5.28 0.72
CA VAL A 11 33.44 -5.85 0.04
C VAL A 11 32.60 -4.66 -0.41
N PRO A 12 32.34 -4.46 -1.73
CA PRO A 12 31.43 -3.41 -2.13
C PRO A 12 30.09 -3.71 -1.43
N ALA A 13 29.64 -2.80 -0.59
CA ALA A 13 28.28 -2.84 -0.07
C ALA A 13 27.36 -2.87 -1.30
N GLN A 14 26.77 -4.02 -1.58
CA GLN A 14 25.87 -4.25 -2.69
C GLN A 14 24.72 -3.26 -2.53
N LYS A 15 24.71 -2.22 -3.37
CA LYS A 15 23.71 -1.15 -3.34
C LYS A 15 22.35 -1.80 -3.62
N THR A 16 21.40 -1.66 -2.70
CA THR A 16 19.98 -1.95 -2.95
C THR A 16 19.59 -1.28 -4.26
N ARG A 17 18.75 -1.95 -5.05
CA ARG A 17 18.22 -1.38 -6.29
C ARG A 17 17.31 -0.21 -5.94
N GLN A 18 17.87 1.01 -5.95
CA GLN A 18 17.16 2.26 -5.72
C GLN A 18 16.36 2.72 -6.96
N ASP A 19 16.35 1.93 -8.03
CA ASP A 19 15.65 2.19 -9.29
C ASP A 19 14.20 1.68 -9.30
N ILE A 20 13.77 0.95 -8.27
CA ILE A 20 12.44 0.35 -8.20
C ILE A 20 11.66 0.95 -7.03
N ASP A 21 10.54 1.61 -7.35
CA ASP A 21 9.68 2.22 -6.34
C ASP A 21 8.75 1.21 -5.65
N PHE A 22 8.26 0.20 -6.39
CA PHE A 22 7.42 -0.88 -5.86
C PHE A 22 7.38 -2.10 -6.79
N ILE A 23 6.90 -3.22 -6.27
CA ILE A 23 6.65 -4.45 -7.04
C ILE A 23 5.16 -4.78 -6.99
N TYR A 24 4.53 -4.98 -8.16
CA TYR A 24 3.18 -5.53 -8.23
C TYR A 24 3.23 -7.04 -8.46
N LEU A 25 2.81 -7.81 -7.46
CA LEU A 25 2.85 -9.27 -7.45
C LEU A 25 1.48 -9.86 -7.82
N ILE A 26 1.45 -10.59 -8.94
CA ILE A 26 0.29 -11.38 -9.37
C ILE A 26 0.62 -12.85 -9.15
N SER A 27 0.16 -13.42 -8.04
CA SER A 27 0.44 -14.83 -7.72
C SER A 27 -0.58 -15.41 -6.73
N THR A 28 -0.63 -16.73 -6.67
CA THR A 28 -1.38 -17.44 -5.62
C THR A 28 -0.63 -17.38 -4.29
N PRO A 29 -1.28 -17.68 -3.15
CA PRO A 29 -0.61 -17.68 -1.85
C PRO A 29 0.58 -18.65 -1.82
N GLU A 30 0.49 -19.79 -2.49
CA GLU A 30 1.56 -20.80 -2.56
C GLU A 30 2.80 -20.33 -3.32
N GLN A 31 2.59 -19.60 -4.42
CA GLN A 31 3.66 -19.02 -5.22
C GLN A 31 4.31 -17.85 -4.46
N ALA A 32 3.49 -16.97 -3.88
CA ALA A 32 3.97 -15.83 -3.14
C ALA A 32 4.82 -16.17 -1.91
N ARG A 33 4.46 -17.24 -1.19
CA ARG A 33 5.27 -17.76 -0.07
C ARG A 33 6.68 -18.17 -0.49
N GLN A 34 6.91 -18.46 -1.77
CA GLN A 34 8.24 -18.75 -2.32
C GLN A 34 8.92 -17.48 -2.85
N ILE A 35 8.15 -16.60 -3.49
CA ILE A 35 8.66 -15.37 -4.12
C ILE A 35 9.09 -14.35 -3.05
N ARG A 36 8.28 -14.12 -2.01
CA ARG A 36 8.55 -13.05 -1.03
C ARG A 36 9.87 -13.26 -0.26
N PRO A 37 10.18 -14.44 0.30
CA PRO A 37 11.49 -14.67 0.93
C PRO A 37 12.67 -14.51 -0.02
N LEU A 38 12.47 -14.81 -1.31
CA LEU A 38 13.50 -14.61 -2.33
C LEU A 38 13.74 -13.12 -2.60
N LEU A 39 12.68 -12.32 -2.63
CA LEU A 39 12.77 -10.85 -2.73
C LEU A 39 13.50 -10.26 -1.53
N ASP A 40 13.16 -10.70 -0.32
CA ASP A 40 13.83 -10.26 0.91
C ASP A 40 15.34 -10.59 0.86
N PHE A 41 15.69 -11.79 0.38
CA PHE A 41 17.09 -12.19 0.22
C PHE A 41 17.88 -11.36 -0.81
N TYR A 42 17.25 -10.98 -1.94
CA TYR A 42 17.87 -10.16 -2.98
C TYR A 42 17.74 -8.65 -2.75
N TYR A 43 17.63 -8.23 -1.48
CA TYR A 43 17.66 -6.83 -1.05
C TYR A 43 16.47 -5.98 -1.54
N ALA A 44 15.31 -6.61 -1.72
CA ALA A 44 14.03 -5.92 -1.91
C ALA A 44 13.22 -5.83 -0.61
N GLU A 45 13.87 -5.97 0.56
CA GLU A 45 13.21 -5.87 1.86
C GLU A 45 12.52 -4.51 2.03
N ASP A 46 13.20 -3.44 1.60
CA ASP A 46 12.69 -2.05 1.66
C ASP A 46 11.76 -1.67 0.50
N ILE A 47 11.55 -2.57 -0.48
CA ILE A 47 10.70 -2.28 -1.64
C ILE A 47 9.26 -2.70 -1.32
N PRO A 48 8.28 -1.77 -1.36
CA PRO A 48 6.87 -2.10 -1.18
C PRO A 48 6.42 -3.16 -2.19
N VAL A 49 5.77 -4.22 -1.70
CA VAL A 49 5.16 -5.25 -2.53
C VAL A 49 3.65 -5.13 -2.44
N ILE A 50 3.03 -4.82 -3.58
CA ILE A 50 1.59 -4.66 -3.74
C ILE A 50 1.05 -5.89 -4.48
N ALA A 51 -0.11 -6.40 -4.11
CA ALA A 51 -0.75 -7.53 -4.78
C ALA A 51 -2.26 -7.36 -4.92
N GLY A 52 -2.86 -8.17 -5.80
CA GLY A 52 -4.30 -8.34 -5.85
C GLY A 52 -4.81 -9.37 -4.84
N SER A 53 -6.12 -9.57 -4.80
CA SER A 53 -6.81 -10.50 -3.89
C SER A 53 -6.35 -11.96 -3.97
N GLN A 54 -5.68 -12.36 -5.05
CA GLN A 54 -5.19 -13.72 -5.26
C GLN A 54 -4.12 -14.14 -4.25
N ILE A 55 -3.44 -13.17 -3.62
CA ILE A 55 -2.42 -13.42 -2.60
C ILE A 55 -2.98 -14.07 -1.33
N TYR A 56 -4.29 -13.96 -1.11
CA TYR A 56 -4.96 -14.44 0.09
C TYR A 56 -6.03 -15.47 -0.23
N SER A 57 -5.96 -16.61 0.46
CA SER A 57 -6.90 -17.73 0.24
C SER A 57 -8.33 -17.47 0.75
N GLY A 58 -8.54 -16.39 1.51
CA GLY A 58 -9.80 -16.11 2.21
C GLY A 58 -9.92 -16.77 3.58
N LYS A 59 -8.91 -17.54 4.00
CA LYS A 59 -8.79 -18.13 5.34
C LYS A 59 -7.42 -17.82 5.92
N ALA A 60 -7.40 -17.19 7.09
CA ALA A 60 -6.16 -16.88 7.78
C ALA A 60 -5.44 -18.18 8.17
N SER A 61 -4.19 -18.34 7.72
CA SER A 61 -3.30 -19.39 8.16
C SER A 61 -1.99 -18.79 8.68
N PRO A 62 -1.94 -18.30 9.94
CA PRO A 62 -0.77 -17.56 10.45
C PRO A 62 0.56 -18.31 10.34
N LYS A 63 0.54 -19.66 10.39
CA LYS A 63 1.73 -20.48 10.21
C LYS A 63 2.24 -20.48 8.77
N ASN A 64 1.35 -20.54 7.78
CA ASN A 64 1.73 -20.64 6.36
C ASN A 64 1.89 -19.26 5.72
N ASP A 65 1.13 -18.27 6.19
CA ASP A 65 1.05 -16.94 5.60
C ASP A 65 2.07 -15.98 6.20
N ARG A 66 2.93 -16.43 7.12
CA ARG A 66 3.99 -15.61 7.71
C ARG A 66 4.98 -15.10 6.66
N ASP A 67 5.26 -15.92 5.65
CA ASP A 67 6.17 -15.57 4.56
C ASP A 67 5.56 -14.53 3.60
N LEU A 68 4.27 -14.18 3.78
CA LEU A 68 3.59 -13.12 3.03
C LEU A 68 3.62 -11.77 3.76
N ASN A 69 4.23 -11.69 4.94
CA ASN A 69 4.27 -10.46 5.73
C ASN A 69 4.86 -9.30 4.93
N GLY A 70 4.30 -8.10 5.14
CA GLY A 70 4.71 -6.88 4.45
C GLY A 70 4.10 -6.69 3.06
N ILE A 71 3.42 -7.69 2.50
CA ILE A 71 2.66 -7.52 1.26
C ILE A 71 1.37 -6.73 1.55
N GLU A 72 1.19 -5.64 0.82
CA GLU A 72 -0.05 -4.88 0.77
C GLU A 72 -0.93 -5.39 -0.36
N PHE A 73 -2.22 -5.52 -0.13
CA PHE A 73 -3.13 -6.04 -1.14
C PHE A 73 -4.55 -5.54 -0.96
N CYS A 74 -5.31 -5.60 -2.05
CA CYS A 74 -6.73 -5.29 -2.05
C CYS A 74 -7.58 -6.56 -2.12
N ASP A 75 -8.64 -6.62 -1.32
CA ASP A 75 -9.63 -7.69 -1.35
C ASP A 75 -10.99 -7.16 -0.91
N ILE A 76 -12.00 -8.01 -0.98
CA ILE A 76 -13.36 -7.62 -0.62
C ILE A 76 -13.47 -7.38 0.91
N PRO A 77 -14.23 -6.36 1.34
CA PRO A 77 -14.42 -6.06 2.76
C PRO A 77 -14.97 -7.26 3.53
N TRP A 78 -15.79 -8.13 2.89
CA TRP A 78 -16.31 -9.32 3.56
C TRP A 78 -15.24 -10.31 4.05
N LEU A 79 -14.04 -10.29 3.46
CA LEU A 79 -12.92 -11.13 3.89
C LEU A 79 -12.02 -10.45 4.92
N LEU A 80 -11.94 -9.12 4.90
CA LEU A 80 -10.97 -8.33 5.66
C LEU A 80 -11.57 -7.69 6.92
N GLU A 81 -12.85 -7.34 6.88
CA GLU A 81 -13.57 -6.65 7.95
C GLU A 81 -14.28 -7.63 8.89
N LYS A 82 -14.89 -7.07 9.96
CA LYS A 82 -15.66 -7.85 10.91
C LYS A 82 -16.90 -8.44 10.23
N PRO A 83 -17.25 -9.71 10.52
CA PRO A 83 -18.44 -10.35 9.97
C PRO A 83 -19.73 -9.57 10.21
N ASP A 84 -20.46 -9.24 9.15
CA ASP A 84 -21.82 -8.70 9.24
C ASP A 84 -22.85 -9.80 9.57
N THR A 85 -24.10 -9.41 9.82
CA THR A 85 -25.18 -10.35 10.20
C THR A 85 -25.44 -11.41 9.13
N ILE A 86 -25.36 -11.03 7.85
CA ILE A 86 -25.55 -11.94 6.72
C ILE A 86 -24.40 -12.95 6.65
N GLN A 87 -23.15 -12.51 6.82
CA GLN A 87 -22.01 -13.42 6.86
C GLN A 87 -22.14 -14.43 7.99
N GLN A 88 -22.52 -13.96 9.18
CA GLN A 88 -22.67 -14.82 10.36
C GLN A 88 -23.77 -15.85 10.15
N ALA A 89 -24.93 -15.43 9.62
CA ALA A 89 -26.02 -16.32 9.27
C ALA A 89 -25.59 -17.38 8.24
N MET A 90 -24.85 -16.97 7.19
CA MET A 90 -24.35 -17.88 6.17
C MET A 90 -23.34 -18.90 6.72
N ARG A 91 -22.40 -18.44 7.55
CA ARG A 91 -21.42 -19.33 8.22
C ARG A 91 -22.11 -20.34 9.15
N LYS A 92 -23.20 -19.94 9.81
CA LYS A 92 -24.00 -20.82 10.68
C LYS A 92 -24.80 -21.84 9.87
N ALA A 93 -25.40 -21.42 8.76
CA ALA A 93 -26.19 -22.29 7.90
C ALA A 93 -25.32 -23.33 7.15
N TRP A 94 -24.12 -22.94 6.72
CA TRP A 94 -23.19 -23.82 6.01
C TRP A 94 -21.78 -23.82 6.64
N PRO A 95 -21.60 -24.47 7.80
CA PRO A 95 -20.32 -24.46 8.52
C PRO A 95 -19.20 -25.21 7.78
N LYS A 96 -19.54 -26.08 6.83
CA LYS A 96 -18.59 -26.83 5.98
C LYS A 96 -18.40 -26.20 4.59
N ALA A 97 -18.95 -25.01 4.36
CA ALA A 97 -18.79 -24.32 3.08
C ALA A 97 -17.31 -24.08 2.79
N ASP A 98 -16.91 -24.33 1.54
CA ASP A 98 -15.55 -24.11 1.11
C ASP A 98 -15.25 -22.60 1.06
N HIS A 99 -14.19 -22.19 1.73
CA HIS A 99 -13.73 -20.80 1.80
C HIS A 99 -13.41 -20.21 0.43
N ARG A 100 -13.04 -21.05 -0.55
CA ARG A 100 -12.78 -20.62 -1.93
C ARG A 100 -13.98 -19.92 -2.58
N TYR A 101 -15.20 -20.24 -2.14
CA TYR A 101 -16.42 -19.63 -2.67
C TYR A 101 -16.89 -18.41 -1.89
N PHE A 102 -16.18 -17.95 -0.86
CA PHE A 102 -16.63 -16.79 -0.07
C PHE A 102 -16.78 -15.51 -0.89
N ARG A 103 -15.91 -15.29 -1.89
CA ARG A 103 -16.04 -14.14 -2.80
C ARG A 103 -17.26 -14.26 -3.72
N LEU A 104 -17.59 -15.47 -4.16
CA LEU A 104 -18.81 -15.74 -4.94
C LEU A 104 -20.08 -15.58 -4.11
N ASN A 105 -20.05 -15.99 -2.85
CA ASN A 105 -21.14 -15.73 -1.91
C ASN A 105 -21.35 -14.22 -1.74
N ALA A 106 -20.25 -13.44 -1.67
CA ALA A 106 -20.30 -11.98 -1.50
C ALA A 106 -20.96 -11.33 -2.71
N MET A 107 -20.53 -11.79 -3.88
CA MET A 107 -21.11 -11.39 -5.16
C MET A 107 -22.61 -11.73 -5.22
N GLY A 108 -23.04 -12.88 -4.70
CA GLY A 108 -24.46 -13.24 -4.62
C GLY A 108 -25.27 -12.30 -3.73
N VAL A 109 -24.74 -11.94 -2.56
CA VAL A 109 -25.36 -10.95 -1.65
C VAL A 109 -25.49 -9.59 -2.35
N ASP A 110 -24.43 -9.15 -3.02
CA ASP A 110 -24.42 -7.86 -3.71
C ASP A 110 -25.31 -7.85 -4.95
N ALA A 111 -25.38 -8.93 -5.73
CA ALA A 111 -26.29 -9.05 -6.85
C ALA A 111 -27.75 -8.83 -6.40
N TYR A 112 -28.14 -9.44 -5.27
CA TYR A 112 -29.47 -9.23 -4.69
C TYR A 112 -29.69 -7.77 -4.26
N ARG A 113 -28.68 -7.14 -3.63
CA ARG A 113 -28.76 -5.73 -3.19
C ARG A 113 -28.82 -4.76 -4.38
N LEU A 114 -28.05 -5.03 -5.43
CA LEU A 114 -27.95 -4.24 -6.66
C LEU A 114 -29.29 -4.21 -7.40
N GLN A 115 -29.99 -5.35 -7.50
CA GLN A 115 -31.30 -5.43 -8.17
C GLN A 115 -32.27 -4.33 -7.70
N SER A 116 -32.31 -4.06 -6.39
CA SER A 116 -33.19 -3.05 -5.78
C SER A 116 -32.74 -1.60 -5.98
N ARG A 117 -31.48 -1.37 -6.31
CA ARG A 117 -30.84 -0.04 -6.35
C ARG A 117 -30.30 0.33 -7.74
N LEU A 118 -30.49 -0.54 -8.73
CA LEU A 118 -29.92 -0.38 -10.07
C LEU A 118 -30.31 0.96 -10.70
N GLN A 119 -31.59 1.32 -10.68
CA GLN A 119 -32.06 2.60 -11.25
C GLN A 119 -31.40 3.81 -10.58
N LEU A 120 -31.28 3.78 -9.25
CA LEU A 120 -30.64 4.85 -8.47
C LEU A 120 -29.17 5.00 -8.86
N LEU A 121 -28.44 3.88 -8.89
CA LEU A 121 -27.00 3.85 -9.18
C LEU A 121 -26.69 4.26 -10.63
N THR A 122 -27.59 4.01 -11.58
CA THR A 122 -27.43 4.43 -12.97
C THR A 122 -27.79 5.91 -13.19
N GLN A 123 -28.73 6.46 -12.43
CA GLN A 123 -29.24 7.83 -12.66
C GLN A 123 -28.47 8.90 -11.89
N ILE A 124 -27.95 8.57 -10.71
CA ILE A 124 -27.27 9.53 -9.84
C ILE A 124 -25.76 9.32 -9.95
N PRO A 125 -25.02 10.29 -10.54
CA PRO A 125 -23.56 10.30 -10.51
C PRO A 125 -23.07 10.20 -9.06
N ASP A 126 -21.97 9.47 -8.85
CA ASP A 126 -21.34 9.24 -7.54
C ASP A 126 -22.19 8.47 -6.52
N ALA A 127 -23.37 7.97 -6.90
CA ALA A 127 -24.12 7.06 -6.05
C ALA A 127 -23.35 5.76 -5.83
N GLY A 128 -23.13 5.42 -4.56
CA GLY A 128 -22.45 4.22 -4.12
C GLY A 128 -23.34 3.30 -3.30
N LEU A 129 -23.02 2.01 -3.33
CA LEU A 129 -23.60 1.00 -2.45
C LEU A 129 -22.47 0.31 -1.69
N PHE A 130 -22.48 0.43 -0.36
CA PHE A 130 -21.61 -0.37 0.50
C PHE A 130 -22.01 -1.85 0.41
N GLY A 131 -21.28 -2.60 -0.42
CA GLY A 131 -21.48 -4.02 -0.69
C GLY A 131 -20.50 -4.91 0.07
N ALA A 132 -20.79 -6.21 0.06
CA ALA A 132 -19.88 -7.24 0.55
C ALA A 132 -18.60 -7.33 -0.31
N THR A 133 -18.68 -6.99 -1.59
CA THR A 133 -17.58 -7.01 -2.57
C THR A 133 -16.84 -5.69 -2.71
N GLY A 134 -17.19 -4.67 -1.93
CA GLY A 134 -16.59 -3.33 -1.97
C GLY A 134 -17.64 -2.22 -1.98
N ASN A 135 -17.20 -0.98 -2.13
CA ASN A 135 -18.12 0.11 -2.49
C ASN A 135 -18.45 -0.02 -3.99
N LEU A 136 -19.72 -0.19 -4.31
CA LEU A 136 -20.19 -0.47 -5.66
C LEU A 136 -20.77 0.79 -6.29
N SER A 137 -20.34 1.10 -7.50
CA SER A 137 -20.91 2.18 -8.31
C SER A 137 -21.15 1.68 -9.74
N ILE A 138 -21.92 2.42 -10.52
CA ILE A 138 -22.15 2.11 -11.93
C ILE A 138 -21.54 3.23 -12.77
N GLY A 139 -20.61 2.85 -13.64
CA GLY A 139 -19.94 3.78 -14.54
C GLY A 139 -20.82 4.17 -15.72
N ILE A 140 -20.37 5.18 -16.46
CA ILE A 140 -20.99 5.61 -17.74
C ILE A 140 -21.08 4.45 -18.77
N ASP A 141 -20.21 3.45 -18.61
CA ASP A 141 -20.14 2.23 -19.42
C ASP A 141 -21.14 1.15 -18.99
N ASN A 142 -22.04 1.47 -18.04
CA ASN A 142 -22.97 0.54 -17.40
C ASN A 142 -22.27 -0.67 -16.76
N GLN A 143 -20.98 -0.54 -16.41
CA GLN A 143 -20.25 -1.57 -15.67
C GLN A 143 -20.29 -1.27 -14.17
N VAL A 144 -20.33 -2.33 -13.37
CA VAL A 144 -20.23 -2.24 -11.92
C VAL A 144 -18.75 -2.07 -11.56
N HIS A 145 -18.42 -0.91 -11.02
CA HIS A 145 -17.10 -0.61 -10.47
C HIS A 145 -17.08 -0.94 -8.98
N ARG A 146 -15.92 -1.37 -8.48
CA ARG A 146 -15.75 -1.80 -7.09
C ARG A 146 -14.53 -1.15 -6.48
N GLU A 147 -14.73 -0.41 -5.40
CA GLU A 147 -13.65 0.04 -4.53
C GLU A 147 -13.43 -1.02 -3.45
N LEU A 148 -12.24 -1.64 -3.46
CA LEU A 148 -11.87 -2.71 -2.53
C LEU A 148 -11.25 -2.15 -1.25
N SER A 149 -11.26 -2.95 -0.19
CA SER A 149 -10.56 -2.63 1.05
C SER A 149 -9.09 -3.05 0.94
N TRP A 150 -8.19 -2.17 1.41
CA TRP A 150 -6.77 -2.44 1.46
C TRP A 150 -6.38 -3.10 2.77
N ALA A 151 -5.45 -4.04 2.71
CA ALA A 151 -4.88 -4.72 3.86
C ALA A 151 -3.39 -4.96 3.67
N VAL A 152 -2.68 -5.08 4.79
CA VAL A 152 -1.29 -5.53 4.84
C VAL A 152 -1.22 -6.85 5.60
N MET A 153 -0.40 -7.78 5.11
CA MET A 153 -0.13 -9.03 5.82
C MET A 153 0.81 -8.77 7.00
N LYS A 154 0.33 -9.03 8.21
CA LYS A 154 1.08 -8.89 9.48
C LYS A 154 0.90 -10.14 10.33
N ASN A 155 2.00 -10.76 10.74
CA ASN A 155 1.99 -12.01 11.52
C ASN A 155 1.15 -13.13 10.88
N GLY A 156 1.21 -13.23 9.54
CA GLY A 156 0.44 -14.19 8.75
C GLY A 156 -1.08 -13.96 8.78
N ARG A 157 -1.52 -12.74 9.06
CA ARG A 157 -2.93 -12.34 9.04
C ARG A 157 -3.09 -11.03 8.26
N PRO A 158 -4.18 -10.87 7.50
CA PRO A 158 -4.51 -9.58 6.93
C PRO A 158 -4.91 -8.59 8.03
N GLN A 159 -4.35 -7.39 7.98
CA GLN A 159 -4.72 -6.25 8.80
C GLN A 159 -5.16 -5.12 7.87
N LEU A 160 -6.36 -4.59 8.06
CA LEU A 160 -6.88 -3.47 7.28
C LEU A 160 -5.98 -2.24 7.37
N LEU A 161 -5.79 -1.59 6.22
CA LEU A 161 -5.17 -0.28 6.11
C LEU A 161 -6.26 0.80 6.15
N PRO A 162 -5.98 1.97 6.76
CA PRO A 162 -6.92 3.09 6.72
C PRO A 162 -7.11 3.55 5.27
N LYS A 163 -8.34 3.97 4.95
CA LYS A 163 -8.60 4.64 3.67
C LYS A 163 -8.04 6.06 3.76
N ILE A 164 -6.99 6.34 2.99
CA ILE A 164 -6.43 7.68 2.90
C ILE A 164 -7.47 8.55 2.21
N THR A 165 -8.00 9.54 2.91
CA THR A 165 -8.94 10.49 2.30
C THR A 165 -8.14 11.66 1.71
N GLU A 166 -8.55 12.22 0.57
CA GLU A 166 -7.84 13.33 -0.10
C GLU A 166 -7.55 14.54 0.81
N THR A 167 -8.30 14.68 1.90
CA THR A 167 -8.08 15.68 2.95
C THR A 167 -6.76 15.47 3.70
N GLU A 168 -6.34 14.22 3.92
CA GLU A 168 -5.14 13.86 4.68
C GLU A 168 -3.86 14.04 3.84
N ILE A 169 -3.94 13.84 2.53
CA ILE A 169 -2.82 14.05 1.58
C ILE A 169 -2.35 15.51 1.58
N LYS A 170 -3.25 16.47 1.85
CA LYS A 170 -2.92 17.90 1.90
C LYS A 170 -2.31 18.34 3.23
N GLU A 171 -2.48 17.58 4.31
CA GLU A 171 -1.86 17.90 5.61
C GLU A 171 -0.42 17.42 5.68
N ASP A 172 -0.11 16.21 5.19
CA ASP A 172 1.26 15.70 5.14
C ASP A 172 2.15 16.51 4.17
N ALA A 173 1.58 17.01 3.07
CA ALA A 173 2.29 17.88 2.13
C ALA A 173 2.53 19.32 2.64
N ARG A 174 1.93 19.72 3.77
CA ARG A 174 2.04 21.07 4.35
C ARG A 174 3.10 21.22 5.44
N SER A 175 3.93 20.21 5.66
CA SER A 175 5.09 20.33 6.57
C SER A 175 6.41 20.51 5.80
N PRO A 176 6.78 21.72 5.34
CA PRO A 176 8.12 21.99 4.89
C PRO A 176 9.03 22.37 6.07
N LEU A 177 10.05 21.54 6.28
CA LEU A 177 11.45 21.93 6.44
C LEU A 177 11.68 23.26 7.21
N GLN A 178 11.98 23.17 8.50
CA GLN A 178 12.69 24.23 9.20
C GLN A 178 14.14 24.28 8.67
N THR A 179 14.36 25.05 7.61
CA THR A 179 15.70 25.40 7.14
C THR A 179 16.24 26.52 8.02
N ASN A 180 17.25 26.20 8.84
CA ASN A 180 17.98 27.16 9.65
C ASN A 180 18.79 28.11 8.74
N GLU A 181 18.33 29.35 8.58
CA GLU A 181 19.10 30.41 7.92
C GLU A 181 20.08 31.08 8.90
N HIS A 182 21.22 30.43 9.14
CA HIS A 182 22.41 31.12 9.65
C HIS A 182 23.60 30.65 8.85
N THR A 183 23.96 31.38 7.79
CA THR A 183 25.34 31.73 7.38
C THR A 183 25.23 32.46 6.05
N ASN A 184 25.34 33.79 6.05
CA ASN A 184 25.79 34.58 4.90
C ASN A 184 26.25 35.96 5.39
N GLN A 185 27.42 36.00 6.02
CA GLN A 185 28.23 37.21 6.12
C GLN A 185 29.69 36.83 5.89
N THR A 186 30.08 36.69 4.63
CA THR A 186 31.44 36.96 4.14
C THR A 186 31.32 37.00 2.62
N LEU A 187 31.40 38.21 2.05
CA LEU A 187 31.85 38.53 0.67
C LEU A 187 31.34 39.94 0.28
N GLN A 188 31.81 40.98 0.97
CA GLN A 188 31.91 42.34 0.40
C GLN A 188 33.12 43.03 1.04
N THR A 189 34.29 42.86 0.43
CA THR A 189 35.38 43.82 0.51
C THR A 189 35.69 44.26 -0.91
N THR A 190 36.11 45.52 -1.04
CA THR A 190 36.71 46.15 -2.23
C THR A 190 35.75 46.99 -3.08
N ASP A 191 35.53 48.24 -2.65
CA ASP A 191 35.85 49.41 -3.47
C ASP A 191 35.56 50.69 -2.69
N ARG A 192 36.63 51.41 -2.29
CA ARG A 192 36.71 52.87 -2.08
C ARG A 192 38.04 53.22 -1.40
N GLN A 193 39.09 53.34 -2.21
CA GLN A 193 40.23 54.22 -1.93
C GLN A 193 40.59 54.94 -3.23
N GLN A 194 40.97 56.23 -3.12
CA GLN A 194 41.08 57.30 -4.14
C GLN A 194 39.77 58.08 -4.32
N ALA A 195 39.67 59.39 -4.16
CA ALA A 195 40.60 60.50 -3.91
C ALA A 195 39.85 61.49 -2.97
N ASP A 196 40.46 62.36 -2.18
CA ASP A 196 41.04 63.61 -2.68
C ASP A 196 41.83 64.32 -1.57
N ARG A 197 42.99 64.87 -1.96
CA ARG A 197 43.79 65.80 -1.16
C ARG A 197 43.56 67.18 -1.76
N GLN A 198 43.16 68.18 -0.97
CA GLN A 198 43.70 69.52 -1.15
C GLN A 198 43.51 70.43 0.08
N PRO A 199 44.38 71.45 0.21
CA PRO A 199 44.67 72.12 1.47
C PRO A 199 43.94 73.47 1.62
N GLY A 200 43.83 73.91 2.88
CA GLY A 200 43.43 75.24 3.31
C GLY A 200 43.65 75.35 4.80
#